data_AF-A0A268P1G5-F1
#
_entry.id   AF-A0A268P1G5-F1
#
_cell.length_a   1.000
_cell.length_b   1.000
_cell.length_c   1.000
_cell.angle_alpha   90.00
_cell.angle_beta   90.00
_cell.angle_gamma   90.00
#
_symmetry.space_group_name_H-M   'P 1'
#
loop_
_entity.id
_entity.type
_entity.pdbx_description
1 polymer ?
#
loop_
_entity_poly.entity_id
_entity_poly.type
_entity_poly.pdbx_seq_one_letter_code
_entity_poly.pdbx_strand_id
1 'polypeptide(L)'
;MISAQAFRVIAAFHSGVWMLFFIGAAVWLLFTWRGWQHARFLCASFVRTTEAVLLLSGFLMWYAYEFAAFYAVKGAIAILMLYFYEKTRLAIKKQQYRQLYPHGVLLVVTAVVVWAMGVYWK
;
A
#
# COMPACT_ATOMS: atom_id res chain seq x y z
N MET A 1 11.33 10.96 -21.92
CA MET A 1 11.94 9.82 -21.18
C MET A 1 12.84 10.37 -20.10
N ILE A 2 12.74 9.87 -18.86
CA ILE A 2 13.66 10.26 -17.77
C ILE A 2 14.97 9.47 -17.87
N SER A 3 16.06 9.99 -17.32
CA SER A 3 17.33 9.26 -17.28
C SER A 3 17.21 8.00 -16.41
N ALA A 4 17.99 6.96 -16.73
CA ALA A 4 18.01 5.71 -15.96
C ALA A 4 18.42 5.95 -14.49
N GLN A 5 19.25 6.95 -14.23
CA GLN A 5 19.64 7.35 -12.88
C GLN A 5 18.47 7.97 -12.11
N ALA A 6 17.70 8.88 -12.72
CA ALA A 6 16.50 9.44 -12.11
C ALA A 6 15.46 8.36 -11.80
N PHE A 7 15.28 7.40 -12.72
CA PHE A 7 14.39 6.26 -12.52
C PHE A 7 14.80 5.40 -11.31
N ARG A 8 16.09 5.05 -11.18
CA ARG A 8 16.59 4.26 -10.05
C ARG A 8 16.32 4.95 -8.71
N VAL A 9 16.49 6.27 -8.65
CA VAL A 9 16.19 7.06 -7.45
C VAL A 9 14.70 7.01 -7.13
N ILE A 10 13.83 7.22 -8.12
CA ILE A 10 12.36 7.15 -7.93
C ILE A 10 11.93 5.74 -7.51
N ALA A 11 12.48 4.70 -8.11
CA ALA A 11 12.16 3.30 -7.78
C ALA A 11 12.59 2.93 -6.35
N ALA A 12 13.79 3.36 -5.93
CA ALA A 12 14.28 3.17 -4.57
C ALA A 12 13.41 3.92 -3.55
N PHE A 13 13.07 5.18 -3.86
CA PHE A 13 12.15 5.98 -3.05
C PHE A 13 10.77 5.31 -2.93
N HIS A 14 10.16 4.93 -4.05
CA HIS A 14 8.87 4.23 -4.09
C HIS A 14 8.88 2.95 -3.24
N SER A 15 9.95 2.16 -3.31
CA SER A 15 10.13 0.96 -2.49
C SER A 15 10.23 1.27 -0.99
N GLY A 16 10.91 2.37 -0.62
CA GLY A 16 10.97 2.83 0.76
C GLY A 16 9.60 3.26 1.30
N VAL A 17 8.81 3.96 0.47
CA VAL A 17 7.45 4.38 0.85
C VAL A 17 6.53 3.18 1.05
N TRP A 18 6.68 2.10 0.27
CA TRP A 18 5.94 0.85 0.48
C TRP A 18 6.15 0.29 1.89
N MET A 19 7.40 0.25 2.36
CA MET A 19 7.73 -0.24 3.69
C MET A 19 7.09 0.62 4.79
N LEU A 20 7.17 1.95 4.64
CA LEU A 20 6.53 2.90 5.56
C LEU A 20 5.00 2.73 5.58
N PHE A 21 4.39 2.56 4.41
CA PHE A 21 2.95 2.31 4.30
C PHE A 21 2.56 1.02 5.04
N PHE A 22 3.27 -0.11 4.83
CA PHE A 22 2.94 -1.37 5.51
C PHE A 22 3.02 -1.26 7.02
N ILE A 23 4.07 -0.63 7.55
CA ILE A 23 4.24 -0.40 8.98
C ILE A 23 3.09 0.48 9.51
N GLY A 24 2.82 1.60 8.86
CA GLY A 24 1.73 2.51 9.25
C GLY A 24 0.36 1.84 9.20
N ALA A 25 0.09 1.08 8.13
CA ALA A 25 -1.15 0.36 7.92
C ALA A 25 -1.39 -0.68 9.03
N ALA A 26 -0.36 -1.44 9.39
CA ALA A 26 -0.42 -2.42 10.48
C ALA A 26 -0.69 -1.76 11.83
N VAL A 27 0.04 -0.69 12.16
CA VAL A 27 -0.18 0.09 13.40
C VAL A 27 -1.60 0.65 13.45
N TRP A 28 -2.10 1.18 12.33
CA TRP A 28 -3.45 1.74 12.28
C TRP A 28 -4.54 0.68 12.44
N LEU A 29 -4.34 -0.52 11.88
CA LEU A 29 -5.25 -1.66 12.10
C LEU A 29 -5.24 -2.09 13.57
N LEU A 30 -4.07 -2.14 14.21
CA LEU A 30 -3.94 -2.46 15.64
C LEU A 30 -4.66 -1.43 16.53
N PHE A 31 -4.49 -0.14 16.24
CA PHE A 31 -5.23 0.92 16.95
C PHE A 31 -6.73 0.83 16.71
N THR A 32 -7.14 0.53 15.48
CA THR A 32 -8.56 0.32 15.15
C THR A 32 -9.14 -0.88 15.88
N TRP A 33 -8.36 -1.96 16.04
CA TRP A 33 -8.75 -3.17 16.77
C TRP A 33 -8.88 -2.93 18.28
N ARG A 34 -7.88 -2.28 18.91
CA ARG A 34 -7.90 -1.96 20.35
C ARG A 34 -8.84 -0.83 20.73
N GLY A 35 -9.46 -0.15 19.76
CA GLY A 35 -10.32 1.01 20.00
C GLY A 35 -9.56 2.23 20.54
N TRP A 36 -8.23 2.26 20.41
CA TRP A 36 -7.41 3.35 20.91
C TRP A 36 -7.62 4.61 20.06
N GLN A 37 -8.11 5.67 20.72
CA GLN A 37 -8.39 6.95 20.06
C GLN A 37 -7.15 7.85 20.02
N HIS A 38 -6.27 7.75 21.03
CA HIS A 38 -5.01 8.47 21.07
C HIS A 38 -4.11 8.06 19.89
N ALA A 39 -3.52 9.05 19.21
CA ALA A 39 -2.69 8.90 18.00
C ALA A 39 -3.37 8.34 16.73
N ARG A 40 -4.68 8.05 16.75
CA ARG A 40 -5.41 7.55 15.56
C ARG A 40 -5.38 8.54 14.39
N PHE A 41 -5.49 9.83 14.65
CA PHE A 41 -5.48 10.86 13.60
C PHE A 41 -4.10 10.97 12.95
N LEU A 42 -3.02 11.00 13.75
CA LEU A 42 -1.65 11.05 13.25
C LEU A 42 -1.33 9.81 12.40
N CYS A 43 -1.68 8.62 12.90
CA CYS A 43 -1.46 7.37 12.18
C CYS A 43 -2.29 7.32 10.89
N ALA A 44 -3.55 7.74 10.94
CA ALA A 44 -4.40 7.84 9.74
C ALA A 44 -3.81 8.81 8.72
N SER A 45 -3.41 10.01 9.15
CA SER A 45 -2.78 11.01 8.28
C SER A 45 -1.52 10.46 7.64
N PHE A 46 -0.64 9.82 8.42
CA PHE A 46 0.58 9.20 7.91
C PHE A 46 0.31 8.12 6.86
N VAL A 47 -0.65 7.21 7.11
CA VAL A 47 -1.03 6.18 6.14
C VAL A 47 -1.62 6.79 4.87
N ARG A 48 -2.45 7.83 4.97
CA ARG A 48 -3.02 8.53 3.81
C ARG A 48 -1.98 9.29 3.00
N THR A 49 -1.03 9.94 3.67
CA THR A 49 0.07 10.63 2.99
C THR A 49 0.97 9.63 2.27
N THR A 50 1.33 8.51 2.91
CA THR A 50 2.14 7.46 2.27
C THR A 50 1.39 6.80 1.10
N GLU A 51 0.08 6.58 1.21
CA GLU A 51 -0.80 6.13 0.12
C GLU A 51 -0.76 7.10 -1.07
N ALA A 52 -0.94 8.40 -0.84
CA ALA A 52 -0.89 9.42 -1.89
C ALA A 52 0.49 9.48 -2.57
N VAL A 53 1.57 9.40 -1.78
CA VAL A 53 2.95 9.38 -2.30
C VAL A 53 3.21 8.12 -3.13
N LEU A 54 2.70 6.96 -2.70
CA LEU A 54 2.80 5.71 -3.47
C LEU A 54 2.10 5.82 -4.82
N LEU A 55 0.88 6.37 -4.85
CA LEU A 55 0.14 6.55 -6.09
C LEU A 55 0.87 7.52 -7.04
N LEU A 56 1.37 8.64 -6.53
CA LEU A 56 2.07 9.63 -7.33
C LEU A 56 3.41 9.09 -7.88
N SER A 57 4.21 8.46 -7.02
CA SER A 57 5.48 7.85 -7.46
C SER A 57 5.27 6.66 -8.40
N GLY A 58 4.24 5.84 -8.17
CA GLY A 58 3.87 4.75 -9.08
C GLY A 58 3.41 5.25 -10.45
N PHE A 59 2.61 6.32 -10.50
CA PHE A 59 2.19 6.95 -11.74
C PHE A 59 3.37 7.53 -12.53
N LEU A 60 4.31 8.20 -11.84
CA LEU A 60 5.54 8.70 -12.46
C LEU A 60 6.40 7.57 -13.05
N MET A 61 6.53 6.45 -12.32
CA MET A 61 7.24 5.27 -12.83
C MET A 61 6.55 4.64 -14.03
N TRP A 62 5.21 4.59 -14.03
CA TRP A 62 4.44 4.07 -15.16
C TRP A 62 4.57 4.94 -16.40
N TYR A 63 4.45 6.27 -16.26
CA TYR A 63 4.63 7.22 -17.36
C TYR A 63 6.06 7.20 -17.94
N ALA A 64 7.06 6.90 -17.11
CA ALA A 64 8.47 6.93 -17.51
C ALA A 64 8.91 5.76 -18.40
N TYR A 65 8.17 4.64 -18.47
CA TYR A 65 8.65 3.39 -19.06
C TYR A 65 7.71 2.81 -20.13
N GLU A 66 8.29 2.17 -21.15
CA GLU A 66 7.58 1.49 -22.25
C GLU A 66 6.98 0.12 -21.85
N PHE A 67 7.37 -0.44 -20.70
CA PHE A 67 6.78 -1.67 -20.14
C PHE A 67 5.46 -1.39 -19.41
N ALA A 68 4.52 -0.78 -20.13
CA ALA A 68 3.24 -0.32 -19.58
C ALA A 68 2.43 -1.43 -18.89
N ALA A 69 2.48 -2.66 -19.43
CA ALA A 69 1.67 -3.77 -18.92
C ALA A 69 2.09 -4.23 -17.52
N PHE A 70 3.40 -4.41 -17.26
CA PHE A 70 3.89 -4.89 -15.97
C PHE A 70 3.62 -3.87 -14.84
N TYR A 71 3.93 -2.60 -15.08
CA TYR A 71 3.66 -1.53 -14.11
C TYR A 71 2.16 -1.28 -13.92
N ALA A 72 1.34 -1.45 -14.97
CA ALA A 72 -0.12 -1.37 -14.85
C ALA A 72 -0.68 -2.49 -13.97
N VAL A 73 -0.23 -3.75 -14.14
CA VAL A 73 -0.63 -4.87 -13.28
C VAL A 73 -0.23 -4.63 -11.84
N LYS A 74 1.01 -4.17 -11.61
CA LYS A 74 1.49 -3.80 -10.26
C LYS A 74 0.63 -2.70 -9.63
N GLY A 75 0.28 -1.68 -10.41
CA GLY A 75 -0.63 -0.60 -9.98
C GLY A 75 -2.03 -1.10 -9.64
N ALA A 76 -2.59 -2.00 -10.46
CA ALA A 76 -3.91 -2.58 -10.21
C ALA A 76 -3.93 -3.40 -8.90
N ILE A 77 -2.90 -4.22 -8.67
CA ILE A 77 -2.76 -4.99 -7.42
C ILE A 77 -2.58 -4.06 -6.21
N ALA A 78 -1.81 -2.98 -6.35
CA ALA A 78 -1.65 -1.98 -5.31
C ALA A 78 -2.98 -1.30 -4.94
N ILE A 79 -3.79 -0.92 -5.93
CA ILE A 79 -5.12 -0.34 -5.72
C ILE A 79 -6.06 -1.35 -5.03
N LEU A 80 -6.03 -2.61 -5.46
CA LEU A 80 -6.80 -3.69 -4.81
C LEU A 80 -6.39 -3.87 -3.34
N MET A 81 -5.10 -3.82 -3.05
CA MET A 81 -4.59 -3.91 -1.68
C MET A 81 -5.12 -2.75 -0.83
N LEU A 82 -5.09 -1.51 -1.33
CA LEU A 82 -5.66 -0.35 -0.64
C LEU A 82 -7.17 -0.49 -0.39
N TYR A 83 -7.90 -1.04 -1.37
CA TYR A 83 -9.31 -1.35 -1.22
C TYR A 83 -9.55 -2.40 -0.11
N PHE A 84 -8.81 -3.51 -0.11
CA PHE A 84 -8.94 -4.55 0.92
C PHE A 84 -8.51 -4.05 2.29
N TYR A 85 -7.50 -3.17 2.35
CA TYR A 85 -7.09 -2.50 3.57
C TYR A 85 -8.27 -1.75 4.20
N GLU A 86 -8.96 -0.94 3.41
CA GLU A 86 -10.08 -0.17 3.94
C GLU A 86 -11.30 -1.01 4.31
N LYS A 87 -11.59 -2.06 3.53
CA LYS A 87 -12.64 -3.03 3.89
C LYS A 87 -12.31 -3.75 5.20
N THR A 88 -11.06 -4.17 5.38
CA THR A 88 -10.57 -4.82 6.61
C THR A 88 -10.70 -3.86 7.79
N ARG A 89 -10.23 -2.61 7.67
CA ARG A 89 -10.34 -1.59 8.72
C ARG A 89 -11.80 -1.32 9.11
N LEU A 90 -12.70 -1.18 8.14
CA LEU A 90 -14.12 -0.96 8.39
C LEU A 90 -14.78 -2.18 9.05
N ALA A 91 -14.42 -3.40 8.64
CA ALA A 91 -14.89 -4.64 9.25
C ALA A 91 -14.43 -4.76 10.71
N ILE A 92 -13.17 -4.43 11.02
CA ILE A 92 -12.65 -4.34 12.39
C ILE A 92 -13.47 -3.33 13.20
N LYS A 93 -13.63 -2.11 12.67
CA LYS A 93 -14.35 -1.02 13.35
C LYS A 93 -15.80 -1.40 13.68
N LYS A 94 -16.47 -2.15 12.79
CA LYS A 94 -17.86 -2.58 12.95
C LYS A 94 -18.00 -3.94 13.65
N GLN A 95 -16.89 -4.56 14.08
CA GLN A 95 -16.86 -5.93 14.63
C GLN A 95 -17.55 -6.98 13.72
N GLN A 96 -17.47 -6.79 12.40
CA GLN A 96 -18.09 -7.68 11.41
C GLN A 96 -17.14 -8.82 11.05
N TYR A 97 -16.91 -9.75 11.97
CA TYR A 97 -15.93 -10.84 11.84
C TYR A 97 -16.13 -11.71 10.59
N ARG A 98 -17.37 -11.90 10.13
CA ARG A 98 -17.70 -12.64 8.91
C ARG A 98 -17.09 -12.00 7.64
N GLN A 99 -16.94 -10.68 7.62
CA GLN A 99 -16.32 -9.94 6.51
C GLN A 99 -14.83 -9.68 6.76
N LEU A 100 -14.40 -9.68 8.02
CA LEU A 100 -13.00 -9.49 8.40
C LEU A 100 -12.11 -10.58 7.79
N TYR A 101 -12.52 -11.84 7.89
CA TYR A 101 -11.71 -12.97 7.44
C TYR A 101 -11.39 -12.90 5.93
N PRO A 102 -12.37 -12.83 5.01
CA PRO A 102 -12.06 -12.79 3.57
C PRO A 102 -11.29 -11.53 3.17
N HIS A 103 -11.64 -10.35 3.71
CA HIS A 103 -10.93 -9.11 3.36
C HIS A 103 -9.52 -9.04 3.94
N GLY A 104 -9.32 -9.54 5.17
CA GLY A 104 -8.02 -9.61 5.82
C GLY A 104 -7.09 -10.58 5.10
N VAL A 105 -7.59 -11.75 4.69
CA VAL A 105 -6.81 -12.71 3.88
C VAL A 105 -6.42 -12.09 2.54
N LEU A 106 -7.37 -11.45 1.83
CA LEU A 106 -7.09 -10.80 0.56
C LEU A 106 -6.10 -9.62 0.70
N LEU A 107 -6.18 -8.86 1.79
CA LEU A 107 -5.21 -7.82 2.13
C LEU A 107 -3.80 -8.43 2.30
N VAL A 108 -3.67 -9.49 3.08
CA VAL A 108 -2.37 -10.14 3.31
C VAL A 108 -1.80 -10.72 2.01
N VAL A 109 -2.64 -11.40 1.21
CA VAL A 109 -2.22 -11.96 -0.08
C VAL A 109 -1.75 -10.85 -1.03
N THR A 110 -2.54 -9.78 -1.19
CA THR A 110 -2.15 -8.66 -2.06
C THR A 110 -0.91 -7.93 -1.55
N ALA A 111 -0.74 -7.78 -0.24
CA ALA A 111 0.47 -7.22 0.37
C ALA A 111 1.72 -8.07 0.07
N VAL A 112 1.62 -9.41 0.21
CA VAL A 112 2.71 -10.33 -0.11
C VAL A 112 3.07 -10.27 -1.59
N VAL A 113 2.08 -10.23 -2.48
CA VAL A 113 2.31 -10.11 -3.94
C VAL A 113 3.03 -8.80 -4.26
N VAL A 114 2.57 -7.67 -3.72
CA VAL A 114 3.22 -6.36 -3.92
C VAL A 114 4.64 -6.37 -3.38
N TRP A 115 4.87 -6.95 -2.20
CA TRP A 115 6.19 -7.04 -1.60
C TRP A 115 7.13 -7.92 -2.42
N ALA A 116 6.68 -9.09 -2.87
CA ALA A 116 7.44 -9.96 -3.75
C ALA A 116 7.80 -9.25 -5.07
N MET A 117 6.85 -8.53 -5.67
CA MET A 117 7.08 -7.70 -6.87
C MET A 117 8.02 -6.50 -6.61
N GLY A 118 8.33 -6.17 -5.35
CA GLY A 118 9.32 -5.17 -4.95
C GLY A 118 10.71 -5.76 -4.64
N VAL A 119 10.76 -6.99 -4.14
CA VAL A 119 12.00 -7.68 -3.71
C VAL A 119 12.67 -8.41 -4.86
N TYR A 120 11.92 -9.10 -5.72
CA TYR A 120 12.46 -10.00 -6.74
C TYR A 120 12.82 -9.29 -8.08
N TRP A 121 12.76 -7.97 -8.15
CA TRP A 121 13.07 -7.21 -9.37
C TRP A 121 14.10 -6.09 -9.17
N LYS A 122 15.04 -6.28 -8.24
CA LYS A 122 16.24 -5.44 -8.15
C LYS A 122 17.33 -5.92 -9.10
#